data_AF-A0A2E5TU30-F1
#
_entry.id   AF-A0A2E5TU30-F1
#
_cell.length_a   1.000
_cell.length_b   1.000
_cell.length_c   1.000
_cell.angle_alpha   90.00
_cell.angle_beta   90.00
_cell.angle_gamma   90.00
#
_symmetry.space_group_name_H-M   'P 1'
#
loop_
_entity.id
_entity.type
_entity.pdbx_description
1 polymer ?
#
loop_
_entity_poly.entity_id
_entity_poly.type
_entity_poly.pdbx_seq_one_letter_code
_entity_poly.pdbx_strand_id
1 'polypeptide(L)'
;MKNTIIGVLIFASVISLFLIVERGLALRQSVIIPFRVVELQGICKTEDNLLTLRTTANKIQSPYSRLIACAIDHLHLTREENMEMLQTRARSEVARMERGIVVLEIITGIAPLLGLVGTIFGLITLFQGMGVEASAEQTALFSQGISIALKATLLGLVVAIPSLIGWSYFNRKVETLAIEMENLCDQFLYEQYRNND
;
A
#
# COMPACT_ATOMS: atom_id res chain seq x y z
N MET A 1 -20.73 -3.21 24.08
CA MET A 1 -20.77 -2.98 22.61
C MET A 1 -20.32 -1.59 22.19
N LYS A 2 -20.84 -0.50 22.75
CA LYS A 2 -20.41 0.87 22.40
C LYS A 2 -18.89 1.07 22.50
N ASN A 3 -18.28 0.66 23.62
CA ASN A 3 -16.82 0.74 23.81
C ASN A 3 -16.05 -0.21 22.88
N THR A 4 -16.68 -1.31 22.45
CA THR A 4 -16.07 -2.29 21.54
C THR A 4 -15.92 -1.69 20.15
N ILE A 5 -16.95 -1.05 19.59
CA ILE A 5 -16.90 -0.43 18.25
C ILE A 5 -15.88 0.71 18.24
N ILE A 6 -15.90 1.58 19.25
CA ILE A 6 -14.92 2.67 19.37
C ILE A 6 -13.50 2.11 19.51
N GLY A 7 -13.30 1.05 20.31
CA GLY A 7 -12.01 0.39 20.44
C GLY A 7 -11.48 -0.17 19.13
N VAL A 8 -12.34 -0.82 18.33
CA VAL A 8 -11.97 -1.33 17.00
C VAL A 8 -11.62 -0.17 16.04
N LEU A 9 -12.36 0.94 16.06
CA LEU A 9 -12.07 2.10 15.23
C LEU A 9 -10.73 2.76 15.60
N ILE A 10 -10.43 2.87 16.90
CA ILE A 10 -9.13 3.39 17.37
C ILE A 10 -8.00 2.46 16.91
N PHE A 11 -8.18 1.15 17.06
CA PHE A 11 -7.19 0.17 16.60
C PHE A 11 -6.96 0.26 15.08
N ALA A 12 -8.03 0.34 14.29
CA ALA A 12 -7.94 0.54 12.84
C ALA A 12 -7.24 1.86 12.48
N SER A 13 -7.47 2.93 13.24
CA SER A 13 -6.79 4.22 13.06
C SER A 13 -5.29 4.13 13.30
N VAL A 14 -4.86 3.45 14.37
CA VAL A 14 -3.44 3.25 14.69
C VAL A 14 -2.76 2.42 13.60
N ILE A 15 -3.39 1.33 13.15
CA ILE A 15 -2.87 0.51 12.05
C ILE A 15 -2.75 1.33 10.76
N SER A 16 -3.80 2.08 10.41
CA SER A 16 -3.80 2.92 9.21
C SER A 16 -2.66 3.93 9.24
N LEU A 17 -2.50 4.66 10.34
CA LEU A 17 -1.44 5.64 10.49
C LEU A 17 -0.04 5.00 10.40
N PHE A 18 0.16 3.87 11.07
CA PHE A 18 1.40 3.11 10.99
C PHE A 18 1.73 2.71 9.55
N LEU A 19 0.75 2.15 8.82
CA LEU A 19 0.93 1.75 7.43
C LEU A 19 1.20 2.94 6.51
N ILE A 20 0.53 4.07 6.72
CA ILE A 20 0.76 5.28 5.92
C ILE A 20 2.22 5.75 6.07
N VAL A 21 2.74 5.81 7.30
CA VAL A 21 4.11 6.24 7.55
C VAL A 21 5.11 5.22 7.00
N GLU A 22 4.89 3.94 7.28
CA GLU A 22 5.79 2.86 6.86
C GLU A 22 5.85 2.74 5.33
N ARG A 23 4.70 2.77 4.64
CA ARG A 23 4.65 2.80 3.17
C ARG A 23 5.25 4.08 2.59
N GLY A 24 5.07 5.22 3.25
CA GLY A 24 5.68 6.50 2.84
C GLY A 24 7.22 6.49 2.88
N LEU A 25 7.82 5.64 3.72
CA LEU A 25 9.27 5.42 3.75
C LEU A 25 9.70 4.31 2.80
N ALA A 26 8.97 3.19 2.75
CA ALA A 26 9.30 2.02 1.94
C ALA A 26 9.14 2.25 0.44
N LEU A 27 8.14 3.03 0.00
CA LEU A 27 7.86 3.32 -1.40
C LEU A 27 8.62 4.53 -1.96
N ARG A 28 9.68 4.96 -1.26
CA ARG A 28 10.56 6.02 -1.76
C ARG A 28 11.31 5.54 -3.00
N GLN A 29 11.38 6.38 -4.02
CA GLN A 29 12.06 6.05 -5.27
C GLN A 29 13.52 5.66 -5.03
N SER A 30 14.23 6.35 -4.12
CA SER A 30 15.62 6.00 -3.77
C SER A 30 15.79 4.64 -3.08
N VAL A 31 14.73 4.11 -2.46
CA VAL A 31 14.73 2.77 -1.82
C VAL A 31 14.41 1.70 -2.85
N ILE A 32 13.51 1.99 -3.80
CA ILE A 32 13.05 1.02 -4.80
C ILE A 32 13.97 0.95 -6.01
N ILE A 33 14.29 2.13 -6.56
CA ILE A 33 15.12 2.37 -7.74
C ILE A 33 16.34 3.21 -7.30
N PRO A 34 17.33 2.59 -6.66
CA PRO A 34 18.51 3.30 -6.18
C PRO A 34 19.31 3.86 -7.36
N PHE A 35 19.58 5.17 -7.33
CA PHE A 35 20.32 5.89 -8.37
C PHE A 35 21.63 5.19 -8.77
N ARG A 36 22.36 4.65 -7.79
CA ARG A 36 23.63 3.94 -8.01
C ARG A 36 23.52 2.73 -8.94
N VAL A 37 22.40 1.99 -8.90
CA VAL A 37 22.21 0.81 -9.79
C VAL A 37 21.88 1.26 -11.20
N VAL A 38 21.07 2.31 -11.34
CA VAL A 38 20.71 2.91 -12.63
C VAL A 38 21.94 3.55 -13.30
N GLU A 39 22.77 4.24 -12.53
CA GLU A 39 24.03 4.81 -13.01
C GLU A 39 25.00 3.73 -13.52
N LEU A 40 25.21 2.67 -12.73
CA LEU A 40 26.07 1.56 -13.11
C LEU A 40 25.55 0.82 -14.35
N GLN A 41 24.24 0.68 -14.48
CA GLN A 41 23.60 0.12 -15.68
C GLN A 41 23.91 0.96 -16.92
N GLY A 42 23.79 2.30 -16.85
CA GLY A 42 24.01 3.18 -18.01
C GLY A 42 25.45 3.16 -18.56
N ILE A 43 26.42 2.72 -17.76
CA ILE A 43 27.83 2.57 -18.17
C ILE A 43 28.23 1.11 -18.43
N CYS A 44 27.27 0.19 -18.37
CA CYS A 44 27.51 -1.25 -18.42
C CYS A 44 27.66 -1.76 -19.85
N LYS A 45 28.87 -1.62 -20.42
CA LYS A 45 29.20 -2.06 -21.79
C LYS A 45 30.18 -3.22 -21.87
N THR A 46 30.76 -3.64 -20.75
CA THR A 46 31.83 -4.64 -20.69
C THR A 46 31.51 -5.65 -19.60
N GLU A 47 32.00 -6.88 -19.71
CA GLU A 47 31.76 -7.93 -18.72
C GLU A 47 32.18 -7.53 -17.29
N ASP A 48 33.27 -6.79 -17.13
CA ASP A 48 33.72 -6.30 -15.82
C ASP A 48 32.70 -5.34 -15.18
N ASN A 49 32.03 -4.51 -16.00
CA ASN A 49 30.97 -3.61 -15.53
C ASN A 49 29.69 -4.40 -15.19
N LEU A 50 29.38 -5.49 -15.91
CA LEU A 50 28.25 -6.37 -15.59
C LEU A 50 28.45 -7.04 -14.23
N LEU A 51 29.66 -7.51 -13.93
CA LEU A 51 30.00 -8.07 -12.62
C LEU A 51 29.88 -7.02 -11.51
N THR A 52 30.35 -5.80 -11.76
CA THR A 52 30.25 -4.67 -10.81
C THR A 52 28.80 -4.27 -10.54
N LEU A 53 27.97 -4.25 -11.59
CA LEU A 53 26.53 -4.00 -11.49
C LEU A 53 25.83 -5.10 -10.67
N ARG A 54 26.09 -6.37 -11.00
CA ARG A 54 25.53 -7.53 -10.30
C ARG A 54 25.88 -7.54 -8.81
N THR A 55 27.15 -7.32 -8.49
CA THR A 55 27.61 -7.29 -7.08
C THR A 55 26.98 -6.13 -6.31
N THR A 56 26.86 -4.95 -6.93
CA THR A 56 26.20 -3.79 -6.31
C THR A 56 24.70 -4.04 -6.10
N ALA A 57 24.03 -4.61 -7.11
CA ALA A 57 22.62 -4.97 -7.03
C ALA A 57 22.35 -5.97 -5.89
N ASN A 58 23.19 -7.00 -5.79
CA ASN A 58 23.12 -7.99 -4.71
C ASN A 58 23.43 -7.41 -3.32
N LYS A 59 24.16 -6.29 -3.22
CA LYS A 59 24.41 -5.61 -1.96
C LYS A 59 23.26 -4.70 -1.53
N ILE A 60 22.63 -4.00 -2.46
CA ILE A 60 21.55 -3.04 -2.14
C ILE A 60 20.21 -3.75 -1.90
N GLN A 61 19.93 -4.85 -2.61
CA GLN A 61 18.71 -5.65 -2.43
C GLN A 61 17.41 -4.82 -2.54
N SER A 62 17.37 -3.81 -3.40
CA SER A 62 16.11 -3.15 -3.75
C SER A 62 15.27 -4.02 -4.71
N PRO A 63 13.96 -3.76 -4.86
CA PRO A 63 13.14 -4.37 -5.92
C PRO A 63 13.80 -4.28 -7.29
N TYR A 64 14.21 -3.08 -7.71
CA TYR A 64 14.92 -2.89 -8.98
C TYR A 64 16.23 -3.68 -9.06
N SER A 65 17.01 -3.69 -7.98
CA SER A 65 18.28 -4.44 -7.91
C SER A 65 18.06 -5.93 -8.14
N ARG A 66 16.98 -6.51 -7.58
CA ARG A 66 16.65 -7.92 -7.78
C ARG A 66 16.22 -8.22 -9.22
N LEU A 67 15.57 -7.28 -9.90
CA LEU A 67 15.22 -7.41 -11.32
C LEU A 67 16.47 -7.38 -12.19
N ILE A 68 17.36 -6.42 -11.97
CA ILE A 68 18.62 -6.32 -12.71
C ILE A 68 19.51 -7.55 -12.48
N ALA A 69 19.63 -8.02 -11.24
CA ALA A 69 20.37 -9.25 -10.96
C ALA A 69 19.77 -10.46 -11.71
N CYS A 70 18.43 -10.58 -11.73
CA CYS A 70 17.73 -11.62 -12.47
C CYS A 70 17.99 -11.53 -13.98
N ALA A 71 17.94 -10.32 -14.56
CA ALA A 71 18.23 -10.10 -15.97
C ALA A 71 19.67 -10.50 -16.34
N ILE A 72 20.65 -10.11 -15.51
CA ILE A 72 22.07 -10.45 -15.69
C ILE A 72 22.30 -11.96 -15.62
N ASP A 73 21.70 -12.63 -14.63
CA ASP A 73 21.86 -14.07 -14.43
C ASP A 73 21.34 -14.91 -15.62
N HIS A 74 20.41 -14.36 -16.41
CA HIS A 74 19.78 -15.03 -17.55
C HIS A 74 20.20 -14.48 -18.92
N LEU A 75 21.28 -13.70 -19.03
CA LEU A 75 21.79 -13.18 -20.32
C LEU A 75 22.21 -14.28 -21.31
N HIS A 76 22.43 -15.51 -20.83
CA HIS A 76 22.75 -16.67 -21.66
C HIS A 76 21.54 -17.23 -22.42
N LEU A 77 20.32 -16.86 -22.02
CA LEU A 77 19.08 -17.25 -22.71
C LEU A 77 18.79 -16.29 -23.87
N THR A 78 17.81 -16.63 -24.70
CA THR A 78 17.31 -15.68 -25.70
C THR A 78 16.66 -14.47 -25.02
N ARG A 79 16.57 -13.34 -25.75
CA ARG A 79 15.93 -12.11 -25.23
C ARG A 79 14.50 -12.37 -24.74
N GLU A 80 13.75 -13.21 -25.46
CA GLU A 80 12.36 -13.53 -25.14
C GLU A 80 12.25 -14.33 -23.82
N GLU A 81 13.07 -15.39 -23.67
CA GLU A 81 13.10 -16.19 -22.44
C GLU A 81 13.55 -15.38 -21.22
N ASN A 82 14.58 -14.52 -21.37
CA ASN A 82 15.04 -13.65 -20.29
C ASN A 82 13.93 -12.65 -19.89
N MET A 83 13.25 -12.06 -20.87
CA MET A 83 12.13 -11.15 -20.61
C MET A 83 10.98 -11.86 -19.87
N GLU A 84 10.66 -13.11 -20.19
CA GLU A 84 9.63 -13.88 -19.49
C GLU A 84 9.98 -14.11 -18.01
N MET A 85 11.23 -14.48 -17.73
CA MET A 85 11.75 -14.64 -16.36
C MET A 85 11.69 -13.33 -15.59
N LEU A 86 12.07 -12.23 -16.25
CA LEU A 86 12.10 -10.89 -15.68
C LEU A 86 10.68 -10.39 -15.36
N GLN A 87 9.72 -10.58 -16.26
CA GLN A 87 8.32 -10.24 -16.03
C GLN A 87 7.72 -11.03 -14.85
N THR A 88 8.03 -12.33 -14.77
CA THR A 88 7.61 -13.17 -13.64
C THR A 88 8.16 -12.63 -12.32
N ARG A 89 9.44 -12.24 -12.31
CA ARG A 89 10.07 -11.63 -11.13
C ARG A 89 9.49 -10.26 -10.81
N ALA A 90 9.23 -9.42 -11.81
CA ALA A 90 8.64 -8.09 -11.67
C ALA A 90 7.27 -8.15 -11.01
N ARG A 91 6.39 -9.07 -11.45
CA ARG A 91 5.09 -9.30 -10.82
C ARG A 91 5.22 -9.65 -9.34
N SER A 92 6.20 -10.49 -8.99
CA SER A 92 6.45 -10.84 -7.58
C SER A 92 6.92 -9.63 -6.75
N GLU A 93 7.74 -8.74 -7.32
CA GLU A 93 8.21 -7.54 -6.64
C GLU A 93 7.12 -6.48 -6.49
N VAL A 94 6.26 -6.29 -7.51
CA VAL A 94 5.09 -5.42 -7.44
C VAL A 94 4.13 -5.91 -6.34
N ALA A 95 3.79 -7.20 -6.34
CA ALA A 95 2.95 -7.77 -5.29
C ALA A 95 3.54 -7.56 -3.87
N ARG A 96 4.88 -7.57 -3.74
CA ARG A 96 5.54 -7.27 -2.46
C ARG A 96 5.43 -5.81 -2.06
N MET A 97 5.44 -4.89 -3.02
CA MET A 97 5.27 -3.45 -2.81
C MET A 97 3.83 -3.10 -2.38
N GLU A 98 2.84 -3.82 -2.92
CA GLU A 98 1.41 -3.68 -2.59
C GLU A 98 1.07 -4.19 -1.18
N ARG A 99 1.93 -4.99 -0.54
CA ARG A 99 1.71 -5.44 0.83
C ARG A 99 1.55 -4.25 1.77
N GLY A 100 0.47 -4.27 2.55
CA GLY A 100 0.06 -3.18 3.43
C GLY A 100 -0.90 -2.17 2.78
N ILE A 101 -0.79 -1.92 1.47
CA ILE A 101 -1.76 -1.07 0.75
C ILE A 101 -3.14 -1.73 0.76
N VAL A 102 -3.22 -3.05 0.58
CA VAL A 102 -4.47 -3.83 0.68
C VAL A 102 -5.13 -3.67 2.06
N VAL A 103 -4.35 -3.54 3.14
CA VAL A 103 -4.92 -3.33 4.48
C VAL A 103 -5.52 -1.93 4.60
N LEU A 104 -4.87 -0.91 4.02
CA LEU A 104 -5.46 0.44 3.94
C LEU A 104 -6.77 0.41 3.16
N GLU A 105 -6.82 -0.29 2.02
CA GLU A 105 -8.04 -0.49 1.24
C GLU A 105 -9.18 -1.06 2.08
N ILE A 106 -8.91 -2.14 2.82
CA ILE A 106 -9.90 -2.77 3.70
C ILE A 106 -10.40 -1.78 4.77
N ILE A 107 -9.49 -1.02 5.39
CA ILE A 107 -9.86 -0.02 6.41
C ILE A 107 -10.75 1.07 5.81
N THR A 108 -10.50 1.49 4.57
CA THR A 108 -11.34 2.51 3.90
C THR A 108 -12.78 2.08 3.73
N GLY A 109 -13.00 0.80 3.42
CA GLY A 109 -14.33 0.23 3.28
C GLY A 109 -15.00 -0.07 4.61
N ILE A 110 -14.27 -0.65 5.58
CA ILE A 110 -14.86 -1.16 6.83
C ILE A 110 -15.07 -0.06 7.87
N ALA A 111 -14.19 0.95 7.97
CA ALA A 111 -14.29 1.96 9.03
C ALA A 111 -15.61 2.77 9.02
N PRO A 112 -16.14 3.24 7.86
CA PRO A 112 -17.45 3.90 7.80
C PRO A 112 -18.59 2.95 8.18
N LEU A 113 -18.52 1.69 7.75
CA LEU A 113 -19.53 0.68 8.03
C LEU A 113 -19.59 0.37 9.53
N LEU A 114 -18.45 0.27 10.21
CA LEU A 114 -18.39 0.12 11.67
C LEU A 114 -19.02 1.32 12.39
N GLY A 115 -18.77 2.53 11.91
CA GLY A 115 -19.41 3.74 12.42
C GLY A 115 -20.94 3.70 12.26
N LEU A 116 -21.42 3.31 11.08
CA LEU A 116 -22.85 3.15 10.81
C LEU A 116 -23.50 2.09 11.73
N VAL A 117 -22.86 0.93 11.90
CA VAL A 117 -23.31 -0.11 12.82
C VAL A 117 -23.39 0.43 14.25
N GLY A 118 -22.42 1.24 14.68
CA GLY A 118 -22.43 1.91 15.98
C GLY A 118 -23.63 2.83 16.17
N THR A 119 -23.98 3.60 15.15
CA THR A 119 -25.15 4.47 15.18
C THR A 119 -26.45 3.68 15.24
N ILE A 120 -26.60 2.64 14.40
CA ILE A 120 -27.78 1.77 14.39
C ILE A 120 -27.98 1.12 15.76
N PHE A 121 -26.91 0.56 16.35
CA PHE A 121 -26.98 -0.05 17.66
C PHE A 121 -27.34 0.97 18.76
N GLY A 122 -26.78 2.18 18.70
CA GLY A 122 -27.10 3.27 19.60
C GLY A 122 -28.59 3.62 19.54
N LEU A 123 -29.15 3.77 18.34
CA LEU A 123 -30.57 4.06 18.14
C LEU A 123 -31.46 2.91 18.65
N ILE A 124 -31.15 1.65 18.35
CA ILE A 124 -31.91 0.48 18.86
C ILE A 124 -31.98 0.52 20.40
N THR A 125 -30.86 0.79 21.06
CA THR A 125 -30.80 0.85 22.53
C THR A 125 -31.66 1.99 23.08
N LEU A 126 -31.70 3.13 22.39
CA LEU A 126 -32.51 4.29 22.81
C LEU A 126 -34.01 4.02 22.69
N PHE A 127 -34.44 3.39 21.59
CA PHE A 127 -35.85 3.06 21.38
C PHE A 127 -36.36 1.97 22.32
N GLN A 128 -35.52 1.02 22.73
CA GLN A 128 -35.87 -0.01 23.72
C GLN A 128 -36.15 0.56 25.12
N GLY A 129 -35.58 1.71 25.45
CA GLY A 129 -35.75 2.36 26.76
C GLY A 129 -36.98 3.27 26.87
N MET A 130 -37.75 3.48 25.80
CA MET A 130 -38.92 4.36 25.82
C MET A 130 -40.20 3.62 26.23
N GLY A 131 -40.88 4.14 27.26
CA GLY A 131 -42.26 3.79 27.62
C GLY A 131 -43.29 4.69 26.91
N VAL A 132 -44.59 4.48 27.21
CA VAL A 132 -45.73 5.09 26.50
C VAL A 132 -45.92 6.60 26.80
N GLU A 133 -45.38 7.12 27.91
CA GLU A 133 -45.41 8.55 28.24
C GLU A 133 -43.99 9.10 28.41
N ALA A 134 -43.60 10.07 27.58
CA ALA A 134 -42.27 10.67 27.59
C ALA A 134 -42.23 11.93 28.49
N SER A 135 -41.44 11.89 29.57
CA SER A 135 -41.17 13.09 30.38
C SER A 135 -40.16 14.03 29.69
N ALA A 136 -40.12 15.30 30.11
CA ALA A 136 -39.12 16.26 29.63
C ALA A 136 -37.68 15.78 29.89
N GLU A 137 -37.45 15.07 31.00
CA GLU A 137 -36.17 14.47 31.36
C GLU A 137 -35.79 13.31 30.40
N GLN A 138 -36.76 12.48 30.01
CA GLN A 138 -36.54 11.43 29.00
C GLN A 138 -36.20 12.01 27.62
N THR A 139 -36.77 13.16 27.26
CA THR A 139 -36.45 13.84 25.99
C THR A 139 -35.01 14.34 25.95
N ALA A 140 -34.50 14.87 27.07
CA ALA A 140 -33.11 15.31 27.18
C ALA A 140 -32.12 14.13 27.06
N LEU A 141 -32.40 13.02 27.76
CA LEU A 141 -31.60 11.79 27.68
C LEU A 141 -31.61 11.20 26.25
N PHE A 142 -32.75 11.25 25.58
CA PHE A 142 -32.90 10.77 24.21
C PHE A 142 -32.03 11.57 23.22
N SER A 143 -32.07 12.90 23.30
CA SER A 143 -31.22 13.79 22.49
C SER A 143 -29.73 13.51 22.70
N GLN A 144 -29.32 13.32 23.97
CA GLN A 144 -27.93 12.97 24.30
C GLN A 144 -27.53 11.62 23.70
N GLY A 145 -28.43 10.63 23.76
CA GLY A 145 -28.24 9.32 23.15
C GLY A 145 -28.01 9.37 21.65
N ILE A 146 -28.84 10.15 20.93
CA ILE A 146 -28.71 10.32 19.48
C ILE A 146 -27.36 10.98 19.14
N SER A 147 -26.98 12.02 19.88
CA SER A 147 -25.68 12.68 19.69
C SER A 147 -24.52 11.69 19.82
N ILE A 148 -24.58 10.81 20.82
CA ILE A 148 -23.58 9.76 21.03
C ILE A 148 -23.57 8.76 19.87
N ALA A 149 -24.73 8.34 19.37
CA ALA A 149 -24.83 7.42 18.25
C ALA A 149 -24.17 8.04 17.00
N LEU A 150 -24.53 9.27 16.65
CA LEU A 150 -23.97 9.99 15.49
C LEU A 150 -22.45 10.18 15.57
N LYS A 151 -21.88 10.36 16.77
CA LYS A 151 -20.42 10.43 16.96
C LYS A 151 -19.72 9.15 16.50
N ALA A 152 -20.35 7.98 16.58
CA ALA A 152 -19.75 6.73 16.10
C ALA A 152 -19.56 6.74 14.57
N THR A 153 -20.54 7.20 13.81
CA THR A 153 -20.41 7.39 12.35
C THR A 153 -19.32 8.39 12.01
N LEU A 154 -19.29 9.53 12.73
CA LEU A 154 -18.26 10.55 12.50
C LEU A 154 -16.84 9.97 12.71
N LEU A 155 -16.62 9.21 13.78
CA LEU A 155 -15.33 8.56 14.03
C LEU A 155 -14.94 7.57 12.92
N GLY A 156 -15.90 6.79 12.42
CA GLY A 156 -15.66 5.88 11.29
C GLY A 156 -15.18 6.63 10.04
N LEU A 157 -15.81 7.76 9.72
CA LEU A 157 -15.41 8.61 8.59
C LEU A 157 -14.04 9.28 8.81
N VAL A 158 -13.76 9.75 10.02
CA VAL A 158 -12.46 10.36 10.38
C VAL A 158 -11.30 9.38 10.18
N VAL A 159 -11.53 8.08 10.39
CA VAL A 159 -10.51 7.04 10.11
C VAL A 159 -10.46 6.69 8.62
N ALA A 160 -11.60 6.60 7.95
CA ALA A 160 -11.68 6.19 6.55
C ALA A 160 -11.04 7.21 5.59
N ILE A 161 -11.27 8.51 5.81
CA ILE A 161 -10.82 9.57 4.89
C ILE A 161 -9.29 9.59 4.72
N PRO A 162 -8.47 9.65 5.80
CA PRO A 162 -7.02 9.61 5.66
C PRO A 162 -6.52 8.27 5.08
N SER A 163 -7.17 7.17 5.46
CA SER A 163 -6.84 5.84 4.93
C SER A 163 -7.05 5.78 3.41
N LEU A 164 -8.09 6.46 2.89
CA LEU A 164 -8.44 6.46 1.48
C LEU A 164 -7.44 7.27 0.66
N ILE A 165 -7.05 8.43 1.20
CA ILE A 165 -6.00 9.25 0.61
C ILE A 165 -4.69 8.45 0.55
N GLY A 166 -4.31 7.80 1.66
CA GLY A 166 -3.11 6.97 1.73
C GLY A 166 -3.13 5.83 0.71
N TRP A 167 -4.21 5.02 0.71
CA TRP A 167 -4.39 3.93 -0.25
C TRP A 167 -4.29 4.40 -1.70
N SER A 168 -5.04 5.45 -2.07
CA SER A 168 -5.06 5.95 -3.44
C SER A 168 -3.68 6.46 -3.88
N TYR A 169 -3.00 7.21 -3.01
CA TYR A 169 -1.66 7.73 -3.28
C TYR A 169 -0.64 6.60 -3.45
N PHE A 170 -0.58 5.65 -2.52
CA PHE A 170 0.41 4.58 -2.57
C PHE A 170 0.15 3.60 -3.72
N ASN A 171 -1.12 3.33 -4.05
CA ASN A 171 -1.48 2.48 -5.18
C ASN A 171 -0.95 3.07 -6.50
N ARG A 172 -1.18 4.37 -6.73
CA ARG A 172 -0.63 5.07 -7.90
C ARG A 172 0.90 5.15 -7.88
N LYS A 173 1.50 5.29 -6.70
CA LYS A 173 2.96 5.32 -6.56
C LYS A 173 3.58 3.97 -6.92
N VAL A 174 2.98 2.85 -6.52
CA VAL A 174 3.42 1.50 -6.88
C VAL A 174 3.35 1.29 -8.39
N GLU A 175 2.24 1.63 -9.01
CA GLU A 175 2.05 1.53 -10.47
C GLU A 175 3.12 2.34 -11.23
N THR A 176 3.36 3.59 -10.82
CA THR A 176 4.38 4.45 -11.44
C THR A 176 5.78 3.84 -11.33
N LEU A 177 6.15 3.33 -10.14
CA LEU A 177 7.45 2.72 -9.91
C LEU A 177 7.61 1.38 -10.64
N ALA A 178 6.52 0.61 -10.79
CA ALA A 178 6.53 -0.62 -11.56
C ALA A 178 6.86 -0.35 -13.03
N ILE A 179 6.19 0.63 -13.64
CA ILE A 179 6.44 1.07 -15.03
C ILE A 179 7.88 1.57 -15.18
N GLU A 180 8.38 2.36 -14.22
CA GLU A 180 9.76 2.86 -14.26
C GLU A 180 10.80 1.72 -14.19
N MET A 181 10.58 0.72 -13.32
CA MET A 181 11.43 -0.46 -13.26
C MET A 181 11.39 -1.28 -14.56
N GLU A 182 10.21 -1.46 -15.16
CA GLU A 182 10.03 -2.19 -16.41
C GLU A 182 10.77 -1.50 -17.57
N ASN A 183 10.60 -0.19 -17.73
CA ASN A 183 11.31 0.59 -18.75
C ASN A 183 12.83 0.49 -18.62
N LEU A 184 13.35 0.58 -17.39
CA LEU A 184 14.78 0.45 -17.14
C LEU A 184 15.30 -0.96 -17.45
N CYS A 185 14.52 -1.99 -17.13
CA CYS A 185 14.82 -3.38 -17.45
C CYS A 185 14.82 -3.63 -18.96
N ASP A 186 13.83 -3.11 -19.68
CA ASP A 186 13.74 -3.22 -21.13
C ASP A 186 14.91 -2.53 -21.82
N GLN A 187 15.28 -1.34 -21.36
CA GLN A 187 16.45 -0.64 -21.86
C GLN A 187 17.73 -1.47 -21.65
N PHE A 188 17.89 -2.06 -20.46
CA PHE A 188 19.04 -2.93 -20.17
C PHE A 188 19.10 -4.11 -21.14
N LEU A 189 18.01 -4.87 -21.30
CA LEU A 189 17.99 -6.02 -22.20
C LEU A 189 18.25 -5.60 -23.65
N TYR A 190 17.65 -4.50 -24.11
CA TYR A 190 17.88 -3.98 -25.45
C TYR A 190 19.37 -3.70 -25.71
N GLU A 191 20.05 -3.04 -24.77
CA GLU A 191 21.47 -2.72 -24.91
C GLU A 191 22.37 -3.96 -24.89
N GLN A 192 22.08 -4.96 -24.05
CA GLN A 192 22.91 -6.17 -23.94
C GLN A 192 22.74 -7.11 -25.15
N TYR A 193 21.51 -7.37 -25.60
CA TYR A 193 21.29 -8.27 -26.74
C TYR A 193 21.73 -7.65 -28.07
N ARG A 194 21.58 -6.32 -28.25
CA ARG A 194 22.05 -5.65 -29.46
C ARG A 194 23.58 -5.67 -29.60
N ASN A 195 24.32 -5.67 -28.49
CA ASN A 195 25.78 -5.73 -28.53
C ASN A 195 26.32 -7.15 -28.78
N ASN A 196 25.47 -8.17 -28.67
CA ASN A 196 25.82 -9.58 -28.88
C ASN A 196 25.50 -10.10 -30.30
N ASP A 197 24.74 -9.33 -31.09
CA ASP A 197 24.50 -9.56 -32.53
C ASP A 197 25.55 -8.82 -33.39
#